data_AF-A0A7Z3BKQ4-F1
#
_entry.id   AF-A0A7Z3BKQ4-F1
#
_cell.length_a   1.000
_cell.length_b   1.000
_cell.length_c   1.000
_cell.angle_alpha   90.00
_cell.angle_beta   90.00
_cell.angle_gamma   90.00
#
_symmetry.space_group_name_H-M   'P 1'
#
loop_
_entity.id
_entity.type
_entity.pdbx_description
1 polymer ?
#
loop_
_entity_poly.entity_id
_entity_poly.type
_entity_poly.pdbx_seq_one_letter_code
_entity_poly.pdbx_strand_id
1 'polypeptide(L)'
;MDKVQLSQGGEMGIARSLFSGITLFLLSGLVCASEPAKFPAPAFMVRFGEGFSVSNAHVISNMPNETNQFGMGMCYSHAATGVLNYYLCKYDKLDCSKAPPESLASALDMARFTSDTGDDEIEYSSSYQGIQEGGSPAKVLQAATILVGNVASQACFNEKMIFGDLIIEDKIASEEEIARQRKFLSGFSSFYEKYSKSGFDEASLPESVVNEASLLYQAKDHDLEATRRRIVRSLEEQSFDRFFARFVYPRECARAKNRVFFEYQNRAEFHYYPVKGQKFTYKGMMREIRNAIDKGNPVVVGGACLLGLKGKKCPGDLHALIVYGYATLCDPAGNCYEGLKFQNSFGPKMQEFERANWFSAKEYYAQSIPSKSDLAWLEIEEKRK
;
A
#
# COMPACT_ATOMS: atom_id res chain seq x y z
N MET A 1 -41.74 9.01 -45.06
CA MET A 1 -40.45 8.30 -44.94
C MET A 1 -39.55 8.94 -43.90
N ASP A 2 -39.71 8.71 -42.59
CA ASP A 2 -40.93 8.43 -41.82
C ASP A 2 -40.76 8.98 -40.40
N LYS A 3 -41.85 9.49 -39.83
CA LYS A 3 -41.94 9.81 -38.40
C LYS A 3 -42.51 8.59 -37.69
N VAL A 4 -42.05 8.33 -36.47
CA VAL A 4 -42.83 7.57 -35.49
C VAL A 4 -42.96 8.40 -34.22
N GLN A 5 -44.21 8.59 -33.81
CA GLN A 5 -44.68 9.22 -32.58
C GLN A 5 -45.75 8.28 -31.98
N LEU A 6 -46.26 8.60 -30.79
CA LEU A 6 -47.27 7.90 -29.96
C LEU A 6 -46.65 6.97 -28.88
N SER A 7 -47.21 6.85 -27.66
CA SER A 7 -48.48 7.39 -27.11
C SER A 7 -48.38 7.85 -25.64
N GLN A 8 -49.49 8.42 -25.13
CA GLN A 8 -49.67 9.01 -23.78
C GLN A 8 -50.37 8.05 -22.78
N GLY A 9 -50.47 8.50 -21.51
CA GLY A 9 -51.32 7.94 -20.42
C GLY A 9 -50.55 7.04 -19.44
N GLY A 10 -50.80 6.98 -18.12
CA GLY A 10 -51.74 7.64 -17.20
C GLY A 10 -51.65 6.90 -15.83
N GLU A 11 -52.05 7.41 -14.65
CA GLU A 11 -52.62 8.69 -14.20
C GLU A 11 -52.17 8.97 -12.74
N MET A 12 -52.69 10.00 -12.04
CA MET A 12 -52.48 10.20 -10.59
C MET A 12 -53.60 9.56 -9.77
N GLY A 13 -53.25 8.86 -8.68
CA GLY A 13 -54.21 8.36 -7.69
C GLY A 13 -53.72 8.59 -6.25
N ILE A 14 -54.40 9.47 -5.51
CA ILE A 14 -54.16 9.72 -4.08
C ILE A 14 -55.20 8.95 -3.25
N ALA A 15 -54.76 8.13 -2.29
CA ALA A 15 -55.62 7.70 -1.18
C ALA A 15 -54.79 7.42 0.09
N ARG A 16 -55.26 7.95 1.22
CA ARG A 16 -54.75 7.68 2.58
C ARG A 16 -55.50 6.48 3.18
N SER A 17 -54.89 5.74 4.12
CA SER A 17 -55.41 5.53 5.50
C SER A 17 -54.88 4.27 6.19
N LEU A 18 -54.20 4.49 7.33
CA LEU A 18 -54.27 3.76 8.62
C LEU A 18 -54.91 2.34 8.67
N PHE A 19 -54.23 1.34 9.26
CA PHE A 19 -54.37 1.02 10.71
C PHE A 19 -53.41 -0.10 11.20
N SER A 20 -53.10 -0.04 12.50
CA SER A 20 -52.54 -1.02 13.46
C SER A 20 -51.89 -2.36 13.04
N GLY A 21 -50.74 -2.65 13.67
CA GLY A 21 -50.12 -3.98 13.71
C GLY A 21 -48.87 -4.07 14.61
N ILE A 22 -48.99 -3.78 15.91
CA ILE A 22 -47.88 -4.03 16.87
C ILE A 22 -47.79 -5.53 17.13
N THR A 23 -46.75 -6.18 16.62
CA THR A 23 -46.41 -7.57 16.96
C THR A 23 -45.09 -7.60 17.71
N LEU A 24 -45.16 -7.82 19.02
CA LEU A 24 -44.02 -7.86 19.92
C LEU A 24 -43.31 -9.22 19.81
N PHE A 25 -42.27 -9.32 18.98
CA PHE A 25 -41.44 -10.54 18.93
C PHE A 25 -40.44 -10.58 20.08
N LEU A 26 -40.75 -11.41 21.08
CA LEU A 26 -39.80 -11.85 22.11
C LEU A 26 -38.76 -12.78 21.48
N LEU A 27 -37.64 -12.22 21.03
CA LEU A 27 -36.45 -12.99 20.69
C LEU A 27 -35.64 -13.24 21.97
N SER A 28 -35.77 -14.46 22.47
CA SER A 28 -34.93 -15.01 23.53
C SER A 28 -33.45 -14.96 23.12
N GLY A 29 -32.65 -14.26 23.92
CA GLY A 29 -31.21 -14.14 23.69
C GLY A 29 -30.48 -15.47 23.85
N LEU A 30 -30.38 -16.23 22.76
CA LEU A 30 -29.38 -17.28 22.63
C LEU A 30 -28.01 -16.58 22.68
N VAL A 31 -27.28 -16.78 23.77
CA VAL A 31 -25.86 -16.40 23.84
C VAL A 31 -25.09 -17.36 22.94
N CYS A 32 -25.07 -17.07 21.65
CA CYS A 32 -24.09 -17.66 20.75
C CYS A 32 -22.72 -17.27 21.27
N ALA A 33 -21.99 -18.24 21.82
CA ALA A 33 -20.55 -18.11 21.99
C ALA A 33 -19.98 -17.74 20.63
N SER A 34 -19.48 -16.51 20.50
CA SER A 34 -18.86 -16.05 19.27
C SER A 34 -17.66 -16.95 18.99
N GLU A 35 -17.72 -17.73 17.91
CA GLU A 35 -16.52 -18.34 17.36
C GLU A 35 -15.44 -17.24 17.22
N PRO A 36 -14.16 -17.52 17.54
CA PRO A 36 -13.09 -16.56 17.28
C PRO A 36 -13.15 -16.19 15.79
N ALA A 37 -13.24 -14.89 15.51
CA ALA A 37 -13.48 -14.40 14.16
C ALA A 37 -12.50 -15.04 13.18
N LYS A 38 -13.01 -15.90 12.30
CA LYS A 38 -12.22 -16.60 11.28
C LYS A 38 -11.65 -15.54 10.34
N PHE A 39 -10.41 -15.14 10.59
CA PHE A 39 -9.69 -14.20 9.73
C PHE A 39 -9.82 -14.67 8.28
N PRO A 40 -10.43 -13.88 7.38
CA PRO A 40 -10.45 -14.18 5.96
C PRO A 40 -9.05 -13.88 5.44
N ALA A 41 -8.13 -14.82 5.64
CA ALA A 41 -6.84 -14.81 4.97
C ALA A 41 -7.11 -14.63 3.46
N PRO A 42 -6.51 -13.61 2.82
CA PRO A 42 -6.79 -13.25 1.44
C PRO A 42 -6.90 -14.48 0.51
N ALA A 43 -7.94 -14.51 -0.33
CA ALA A 43 -8.35 -15.71 -1.07
C ALA A 43 -7.32 -16.20 -2.11
N PHE A 44 -6.26 -15.44 -2.36
CA PHE A 44 -5.10 -15.84 -3.17
C PHE A 44 -4.14 -16.81 -2.46
N MET A 45 -4.26 -16.96 -1.14
CA MET A 45 -3.30 -17.73 -0.33
C MET A 45 -3.78 -19.16 -0.06
N VAL A 46 -3.52 -20.06 -1.00
CA VAL A 46 -3.46 -21.50 -0.69
C VAL A 46 -2.29 -21.73 0.26
N ARG A 47 -2.63 -22.14 1.48
CA ARG A 47 -1.74 -22.33 2.61
C ARG A 47 -1.26 -23.77 2.68
N PHE A 48 0.02 -23.92 2.97
CA PHE A 48 0.61 -25.18 3.40
C PHE A 48 0.83 -25.11 4.91
N GLY A 49 -0.05 -25.79 5.65
CA GLY A 49 -0.08 -25.81 7.11
C GLY A 49 0.34 -27.16 7.69
N GLU A 50 -0.26 -27.53 8.81
CA GLU A 50 0.00 -28.79 9.51
C GLU A 50 -0.06 -30.01 8.57
N GLY A 51 0.90 -30.92 8.73
CA GLY A 51 1.05 -32.11 7.89
C GLY A 51 1.97 -31.95 6.67
N PHE A 52 2.31 -30.72 6.25
CA PHE A 52 3.34 -30.52 5.22
C PHE A 52 4.75 -30.56 5.82
N SER A 53 5.63 -31.31 5.19
CA SER A 53 7.08 -31.28 5.48
C SER A 53 7.75 -30.12 4.74
N VAL A 54 8.69 -29.44 5.40
CA VAL A 54 9.42 -28.29 4.84
C VAL A 54 10.87 -28.70 4.56
N SER A 55 11.34 -28.47 3.34
CA SER A 55 12.70 -28.77 2.90
C SER A 55 13.23 -27.67 1.97
N ASN A 56 14.56 -27.61 1.77
CA ASN A 56 15.21 -26.61 0.92
C ASN A 56 14.74 -25.17 1.19
N ALA A 57 14.51 -24.83 2.47
CA ALA A 57 13.99 -23.54 2.88
C ALA A 57 15.11 -22.52 3.01
N HIS A 58 14.95 -21.37 2.35
CA HIS A 58 15.79 -20.19 2.55
C HIS A 58 14.87 -19.01 2.90
N VAL A 59 15.14 -18.35 4.02
CA VAL A 59 14.38 -17.20 4.51
C VAL A 59 15.36 -16.13 4.97
N ILE A 60 15.18 -14.89 4.49
CA ILE A 60 15.92 -13.72 4.95
C ILE A 60 15.44 -13.40 6.37
N SER A 61 16.32 -13.53 7.36
CA SER A 61 15.96 -13.47 8.78
C SER A 61 15.83 -12.06 9.35
N ASN A 62 16.60 -11.09 8.83
CA ASN A 62 16.64 -9.71 9.34
C ASN A 62 15.72 -8.76 8.53
N MET A 63 14.48 -9.15 8.30
CA MET A 63 13.49 -8.29 7.64
C MET A 63 12.99 -7.18 8.61
N PRO A 64 12.68 -5.97 8.12
CA PRO A 64 12.02 -4.95 8.92
C PRO A 64 10.62 -5.38 9.33
N ASN A 65 10.10 -4.78 10.40
CA ASN A 65 8.69 -4.93 10.75
C ASN A 65 7.79 -4.50 9.58
N GLU A 66 6.65 -5.16 9.49
CA GLU A 66 5.52 -4.79 8.68
C GLU A 66 5.07 -3.34 8.92
N THR A 67 4.59 -2.74 7.85
CA THR A 67 3.91 -1.45 7.89
C THR A 67 2.41 -1.67 7.69
N ASN A 68 1.59 -0.65 7.89
CA ASN A 68 0.15 -0.73 7.66
C ASN A 68 -0.28 0.40 6.74
N GLN A 69 -0.85 0.07 5.58
CA GLN A 69 -1.39 1.06 4.63
C GLN A 69 -2.74 1.63 5.10
N PHE A 70 -3.38 0.98 6.09
CA PHE A 70 -4.73 1.29 6.57
C PHE A 70 -5.71 1.38 5.39
N GLY A 71 -6.59 2.38 5.38
CA GLY A 71 -7.52 2.64 4.29
C GLY A 71 -6.90 3.23 3.02
N MET A 72 -5.58 3.41 2.90
CA MET A 72 -4.93 3.94 1.70
C MET A 72 -4.53 2.82 0.72
N GLY A 73 -4.72 3.03 -0.58
CA GLY A 73 -4.34 2.11 -1.67
C GLY A 73 -2.84 2.09 -1.99
N MET A 74 -1.99 2.08 -0.96
CA MET A 74 -0.54 2.32 -1.08
C MET A 74 0.36 1.07 -0.92
N CYS A 75 -0.19 -0.15 -0.97
CA CYS A 75 0.59 -1.39 -0.86
C CYS A 75 1.92 -1.40 -1.64
N TYR A 76 1.96 -0.75 -2.82
CA TYR A 76 3.14 -0.59 -3.66
C TYR A 76 4.29 0.16 -2.96
N SER A 77 4.01 1.27 -2.27
CA SER A 77 5.05 2.04 -1.59
C SER A 77 5.49 1.34 -0.31
N HIS A 78 4.56 0.71 0.41
CA HIS A 78 4.85 -0.08 1.61
C HIS A 78 5.76 -1.29 1.30
N ALA A 79 5.51 -2.02 0.22
CA ALA A 79 6.38 -3.11 -0.23
C ALA A 79 7.78 -2.61 -0.61
N ALA A 80 7.87 -1.53 -1.38
CA ALA A 80 9.14 -0.88 -1.72
C ALA A 80 9.89 -0.39 -0.46
N THR A 81 9.17 0.12 0.53
CA THR A 81 9.70 0.61 1.81
C THR A 81 10.31 -0.52 2.63
N GLY A 82 9.67 -1.69 2.71
CA GLY A 82 10.24 -2.83 3.42
C GLY A 82 11.54 -3.35 2.79
N VAL A 83 11.65 -3.32 1.46
CA VAL A 83 12.92 -3.67 0.78
C VAL A 83 13.99 -2.59 0.97
N LEU A 84 13.65 -1.30 0.90
CA LEU A 84 14.59 -0.23 1.24
C LEU A 84 15.07 -0.35 2.71
N ASN A 85 14.14 -0.51 3.65
CA ASN A 85 14.46 -0.62 5.08
C ASN A 85 15.34 -1.82 5.40
N TYR A 86 15.14 -2.96 4.74
CA TYR A 86 16.07 -4.10 4.83
C TYR A 86 17.52 -3.68 4.50
N TYR A 87 17.73 -2.90 3.44
CA TYR A 87 19.07 -2.45 3.06
C TYR A 87 19.63 -1.35 3.97
N LEU A 88 18.80 -0.45 4.50
CA LEU A 88 19.22 0.51 5.52
C LEU A 88 19.73 -0.22 6.77
N CYS A 89 18.94 -1.17 7.30
CA CYS A 89 19.35 -2.04 8.40
C CYS A 89 20.62 -2.84 8.09
N LYS A 90 20.77 -3.37 6.86
CA LYS A 90 21.95 -4.14 6.43
C LYS A 90 23.21 -3.27 6.40
N TYR A 91 23.10 -2.00 6.01
CA TYR A 91 24.20 -1.04 6.02
C TYR A 91 24.63 -0.68 7.45
N ASP A 92 23.66 -0.25 8.27
CA ASP A 92 23.88 0.19 9.65
C ASP A 92 24.09 -0.96 10.65
N LYS A 93 23.93 -2.21 10.19
CA LYS A 93 24.02 -3.46 10.99
C LYS A 93 22.99 -3.50 12.13
N LEU A 94 21.80 -2.99 11.87
CA LEU A 94 20.69 -2.97 12.82
C LEU A 94 19.90 -4.29 12.79
N ASP A 95 19.37 -4.67 13.95
CA ASP A 95 18.23 -5.59 14.03
C ASP A 95 17.01 -4.88 13.46
N CYS A 96 16.59 -5.30 12.27
CA CYS A 96 15.59 -4.59 11.48
C CYS A 96 14.18 -4.69 12.09
N SER A 97 13.95 -5.69 12.95
CA SER A 97 12.72 -5.80 13.75
C SER A 97 12.65 -4.80 14.91
N LYS A 98 13.74 -4.09 15.20
CA LYS A 98 13.87 -3.12 16.30
C LYS A 98 14.49 -1.79 15.87
N ALA A 99 14.66 -1.58 14.57
CA ALA A 99 15.25 -0.36 14.03
C ALA A 99 14.37 0.86 14.39
N PRO A 100 14.96 1.96 14.91
CA PRO A 100 14.20 3.13 15.33
C PRO A 100 13.57 3.84 14.11
N PRO A 101 12.37 4.44 14.22
CA PRO A 101 11.66 5.07 13.10
C PRO A 101 12.44 6.18 12.37
N GLU A 102 13.45 6.78 13.02
CA GLU A 102 14.37 7.75 12.44
C GLU A 102 15.32 7.13 11.41
N SER A 103 15.63 5.83 11.55
CA SER A 103 16.49 5.05 10.64
C SER A 103 15.73 4.31 9.54
N LEU A 104 14.39 4.36 9.57
CA LEU A 104 13.50 3.71 8.62
C LEU A 104 12.93 4.75 7.64
N ALA A 105 12.79 4.37 6.37
CA ALA A 105 12.14 5.18 5.35
C ALA A 105 10.61 5.24 5.54
N SER A 106 10.03 6.38 5.19
CA SER A 106 8.59 6.64 5.20
C SER A 106 7.89 6.01 3.99
N ALA A 107 6.94 5.11 4.22
CA ALA A 107 6.12 4.55 3.14
C ALA A 107 5.23 5.59 2.45
N LEU A 108 4.86 6.63 3.19
CA LEU A 108 4.05 7.75 2.72
C LEU A 108 4.88 8.79 1.94
N ASP A 109 6.17 9.00 2.25
CA ASP A 109 7.08 9.77 1.38
C ASP A 109 7.43 8.97 0.11
N MET A 110 7.61 7.65 0.22
CA MET A 110 7.85 6.78 -0.95
C MET A 110 6.65 6.73 -1.91
N ALA A 111 5.42 6.87 -1.42
CA ALA A 111 4.23 7.00 -2.25
C ALA A 111 4.26 8.24 -3.17
N ARG A 112 5.16 9.21 -2.92
CA ARG A 112 5.33 10.40 -3.78
C ARG A 112 6.15 10.15 -5.05
N PHE A 113 6.86 9.02 -5.13
CA PHE A 113 7.70 8.62 -6.27
C PHE A 113 6.95 7.80 -7.34
N THR A 114 5.62 7.85 -7.34
CA THR A 114 4.82 7.18 -8.38
C THR A 114 5.15 7.73 -9.75
N SER A 115 5.08 6.85 -10.74
CA SER A 115 5.29 7.18 -12.15
C SER A 115 4.28 6.40 -12.99
N ASP A 116 3.06 6.94 -13.05
CA ASP A 116 2.11 6.66 -14.13
C ASP A 116 2.30 7.68 -15.27
N THR A 117 3.56 8.01 -15.53
CA THR A 117 4.04 8.48 -16.83
C THR A 117 4.34 7.25 -17.69
N GLY A 118 4.01 7.32 -18.98
CA GLY A 118 4.14 6.21 -19.93
C GLY A 118 5.55 5.63 -20.05
N ASP A 119 5.66 4.49 -20.73
CA ASP A 119 6.75 3.49 -20.64
C ASP A 119 8.22 3.94 -20.80
N ASP A 120 8.53 5.20 -21.11
CA ASP A 120 9.89 5.64 -21.39
C ASP A 120 10.29 6.90 -20.57
N GLU A 121 11.41 6.76 -19.85
CA GLU A 121 12.22 7.76 -19.12
C GLU A 121 11.67 8.35 -17.80
N ILE A 122 12.46 8.23 -16.72
CA ILE A 122 12.18 8.83 -15.40
C ILE A 122 13.00 10.13 -15.29
N GLU A 123 12.37 11.29 -15.52
CA GLU A 123 13.03 12.58 -15.36
C GLU A 123 13.35 12.92 -13.89
N TYR A 124 14.63 13.04 -13.57
CA TYR A 124 15.15 13.34 -12.23
C TYR A 124 14.54 14.59 -11.57
N SER A 125 14.26 15.64 -12.35
CA SER A 125 13.67 16.91 -11.90
C SER A 125 12.18 16.84 -11.55
N SER A 126 11.49 15.75 -11.89
CA SER A 126 10.03 15.58 -11.68
C SER A 126 9.68 14.48 -10.66
N SER A 127 10.68 13.95 -9.94
CA SER A 127 10.60 12.74 -9.09
C SER A 127 9.47 12.71 -8.04
N TYR A 128 8.90 13.87 -7.66
CA TYR A 128 7.73 13.96 -6.80
C TYR A 128 6.46 14.26 -7.61
N GLN A 129 5.71 13.21 -7.97
CA GLN A 129 4.52 13.34 -8.84
C GLN A 129 3.23 13.63 -8.07
N GLY A 130 3.15 13.27 -6.79
CA GLY A 130 1.98 13.35 -5.93
C GLY A 130 1.81 12.06 -5.11
N ILE A 131 0.96 12.04 -4.08
CA ILE A 131 0.60 10.79 -3.38
C ILE A 131 -0.70 10.29 -4.01
N GLN A 132 -0.60 9.22 -4.79
CA GLN A 132 -1.73 8.57 -5.46
C GLN A 132 -1.96 7.15 -4.92
N GLU A 133 -3.15 6.61 -5.18
CA GLU A 133 -3.47 5.22 -4.90
C GLU A 133 -3.17 4.33 -6.11
N GLY A 134 -2.56 3.17 -5.88
CA GLY A 134 -2.02 2.33 -6.94
C GLY A 134 -0.68 2.83 -7.53
N GLY A 135 0.20 1.89 -7.85
CA GLY A 135 1.53 2.17 -8.38
C GLY A 135 2.33 0.88 -8.59
N SER A 136 3.50 0.98 -9.22
CA SER A 136 4.45 -0.14 -9.32
C SER A 136 5.43 -0.08 -8.13
N PRO A 137 5.54 -1.13 -7.31
CA PRO A 137 6.53 -1.18 -6.23
C PRO A 137 7.96 -1.17 -6.78
N ALA A 138 8.17 -1.72 -7.99
CA ALA A 138 9.46 -1.72 -8.67
C ALA A 138 9.90 -0.28 -9.03
N LYS A 139 9.02 0.50 -9.70
CA LYS A 139 9.34 1.89 -10.05
C LYS A 139 9.61 2.75 -8.81
N VAL A 140 8.82 2.60 -7.74
CA VAL A 140 9.00 3.35 -6.49
C VAL A 140 10.29 2.96 -5.77
N LEU A 141 10.64 1.67 -5.72
CA LEU A 141 11.91 1.22 -5.16
C LEU A 141 13.09 1.79 -5.96
N GLN A 142 13.05 1.72 -7.29
CA GLN A 142 14.09 2.27 -8.17
C GLN A 142 14.26 3.78 -7.98
N ALA A 143 13.16 4.53 -7.93
CA ALA A 143 13.18 5.97 -7.74
C ALA A 143 13.77 6.36 -6.38
N ALA A 144 13.35 5.71 -5.29
CA ALA A 144 13.85 6.00 -3.95
C ALA A 144 15.35 5.66 -3.77
N THR A 145 15.85 4.62 -4.46
CA THR A 145 17.20 4.08 -4.24
C THR A 145 18.23 4.52 -5.26
N ILE A 146 17.94 4.39 -6.56
CA ILE A 146 18.89 4.66 -7.63
C ILE A 146 18.86 6.13 -8.04
N LEU A 147 17.66 6.72 -8.13
CA LEU A 147 17.49 8.07 -8.66
C LEU A 147 17.62 9.13 -7.56
N VAL A 148 16.75 9.12 -6.56
CA VAL A 148 16.73 10.12 -5.48
C VAL A 148 17.76 9.77 -4.39
N GLY A 149 17.88 8.49 -4.03
CA GLY A 149 18.85 8.00 -3.05
C GLY A 149 18.55 8.39 -1.60
N ASN A 150 17.38 8.99 -1.30
CA ASN A 150 16.97 9.37 0.05
C ASN A 150 15.47 9.60 0.18
N VAL A 151 14.93 9.38 1.38
CA VAL A 151 13.50 9.43 1.72
C VAL A 151 13.34 10.11 3.09
N ALA A 152 12.22 10.77 3.37
CA ALA A 152 11.89 11.16 4.75
C ALA A 152 11.87 9.92 5.67
N SER A 153 12.26 10.10 6.93
CA SER A 153 12.16 9.00 7.91
C SER A 153 10.71 8.73 8.32
N GLN A 154 10.41 7.49 8.72
CA GLN A 154 9.12 7.08 9.27
C GLN A 154 8.79 7.86 10.56
N ALA A 155 9.81 8.32 11.30
CA ALA A 155 9.62 9.28 12.41
C ALA A 155 9.06 10.63 11.94
N CYS A 156 9.51 11.15 10.79
CA CYS A 156 9.11 12.47 10.31
C CYS A 156 7.80 12.47 9.53
N PHE A 157 7.50 11.41 8.77
CA PHE A 157 6.27 11.33 7.99
C PHE A 157 5.73 9.90 8.00
N ASN A 158 4.51 9.72 8.50
CA ASN A 158 3.86 8.43 8.62
C ASN A 158 2.34 8.58 8.61
N GLU A 159 1.66 7.45 8.56
CA GLU A 159 0.22 7.31 8.46
C GLU A 159 -0.51 7.93 9.66
N LYS A 160 0.13 7.98 10.84
CA LYS A 160 -0.43 8.57 12.07
C LYS A 160 -0.58 10.08 11.99
N MET A 161 0.19 10.74 11.13
CA MET A 161 0.04 12.18 10.86
C MET A 161 -1.20 12.50 10.02
N ILE A 162 -1.68 11.54 9.22
CA ILE A 162 -2.92 11.67 8.45
C ILE A 162 -4.10 11.20 9.29
N PHE A 163 -4.06 9.95 9.74
CA PHE A 163 -5.21 9.28 10.34
C PHE A 163 -5.39 9.57 11.83
N GLY A 164 -4.33 9.96 12.54
CA GLY A 164 -4.37 10.24 13.98
C GLY A 164 -5.06 9.13 14.77
N ASP A 165 -6.14 9.47 15.45
CA ASP A 165 -6.90 8.57 16.32
C ASP A 165 -7.80 7.57 15.52
N LEU A 166 -7.79 7.62 14.18
CA LEU A 166 -8.40 6.60 13.30
C LEU A 166 -7.47 5.39 13.05
N ILE A 167 -6.22 5.45 13.50
CA ILE A 167 -5.30 4.30 13.46
C ILE A 167 -5.70 3.25 14.50
N ILE A 168 -5.51 2.00 14.13
CA ILE A 168 -5.76 0.84 14.99
C ILE A 168 -4.52 -0.05 14.92
N GLU A 169 -3.75 -0.06 16.00
CA GLU A 169 -2.47 -0.78 16.09
C GLU A 169 -2.71 -2.23 16.57
N ASP A 170 -3.68 -2.45 17.47
CA ASP A 170 -3.87 -3.71 18.22
C ASP A 170 -4.75 -4.76 17.52
N LYS A 171 -5.28 -4.52 16.31
CA LYS A 171 -6.09 -5.50 15.57
C LYS A 171 -6.06 -5.29 14.06
N ILE A 172 -6.46 -6.31 13.31
CA ILE A 172 -6.83 -6.14 11.90
C ILE A 172 -8.06 -5.21 11.86
N ALA A 173 -8.00 -4.18 11.03
CA ALA A 173 -9.10 -3.23 10.86
C ALA A 173 -10.35 -3.94 10.28
N SER A 174 -11.52 -3.65 10.83
CA SER A 174 -12.79 -4.10 10.26
C SER A 174 -13.14 -3.36 8.96
N GLU A 175 -14.11 -3.88 8.21
CA GLU A 175 -14.62 -3.19 7.02
C GLU A 175 -15.19 -1.80 7.35
N GLU A 176 -15.85 -1.63 8.52
CA GLU A 176 -16.31 -0.30 8.94
C GLU A 176 -15.14 0.64 9.29
N GLU A 177 -14.04 0.10 9.83
CA GLU A 177 -12.85 0.86 10.18
C GLU A 177 -12.12 1.37 8.93
N ILE A 178 -11.93 0.50 7.94
CA ILE A 178 -11.46 0.89 6.62
C ILE A 178 -12.42 1.90 5.98
N ALA A 179 -13.73 1.67 6.02
CA ALA A 179 -14.72 2.61 5.45
C ALA A 179 -14.69 3.99 6.12
N ARG A 180 -14.48 4.08 7.45
CA ARG A 180 -14.27 5.36 8.15
C ARG A 180 -13.00 6.07 7.67
N GLN A 181 -11.90 5.33 7.50
CA GLN A 181 -10.65 5.88 6.96
C GLN A 181 -10.80 6.35 5.50
N ARG A 182 -11.48 5.58 4.63
CA ARG A 182 -11.83 5.99 3.26
C ARG A 182 -12.67 7.27 3.24
N LYS A 183 -13.67 7.38 4.12
CA LYS A 183 -14.50 8.57 4.25
C LYS A 183 -13.69 9.79 4.69
N PHE A 184 -12.76 9.62 5.63
CA PHE A 184 -11.83 10.69 6.03
C PHE A 184 -10.94 11.14 4.86
N LEU A 185 -10.34 10.20 4.11
CA LEU A 185 -9.56 10.50 2.90
C LEU A 185 -10.39 11.25 1.83
N SER A 186 -11.65 10.86 1.62
CA SER A 186 -12.53 11.56 0.65
C SER A 186 -12.77 13.04 1.01
N GLY A 187 -12.64 13.41 2.28
CA GLY A 187 -12.72 14.80 2.73
C GLY A 187 -11.64 15.69 2.10
N PHE A 188 -10.44 15.16 1.84
CA PHE A 188 -9.38 15.88 1.13
C PHE A 188 -9.77 16.13 -0.33
N SER A 189 -10.37 15.14 -1.02
CA SER A 189 -10.81 15.31 -2.42
C SER A 189 -11.93 16.34 -2.51
N SER A 190 -12.95 16.22 -1.65
CA SER A 190 -14.05 17.20 -1.60
C SER A 190 -13.57 18.62 -1.26
N PHE A 191 -12.60 18.77 -0.35
CA PHE A 191 -11.99 20.07 -0.04
C PHE A 191 -11.21 20.65 -1.24
N TYR A 192 -10.39 19.83 -1.90
CA TYR A 192 -9.65 20.25 -3.09
C TYR A 192 -10.58 20.59 -4.26
N GLU A 193 -11.59 19.77 -4.56
CA GLU A 193 -12.56 20.04 -5.62
C GLU A 193 -13.33 21.34 -5.38
N LYS A 194 -13.70 21.62 -4.12
CA LYS A 194 -14.45 22.81 -3.69
C LYS A 194 -13.64 24.10 -3.73
N TYR A 195 -12.33 24.04 -3.43
CA TYR A 195 -11.50 25.23 -3.24
C TYR A 195 -10.34 25.40 -4.23
N SER A 196 -9.97 24.38 -5.02
CA SER A 196 -9.02 24.54 -6.11
C SER A 196 -9.49 25.63 -7.08
N LYS A 197 -8.53 26.40 -7.62
CA LYS A 197 -8.79 27.55 -8.52
C LYS A 197 -9.56 28.72 -7.89
N SER A 198 -9.79 28.74 -6.56
CA SER A 198 -10.42 29.87 -5.88
C SER A 198 -9.58 31.15 -5.88
N GLY A 199 -8.28 31.06 -6.19
CA GLY A 199 -7.38 32.21 -6.31
C GLY A 199 -7.08 32.92 -4.99
N PHE A 200 -7.25 32.24 -3.85
CA PHE A 200 -6.91 32.77 -2.53
C PHE A 200 -5.41 33.04 -2.41
N ASP A 201 -5.06 34.12 -1.71
CA ASP A 201 -3.73 34.37 -1.17
C ASP A 201 -3.74 34.21 0.37
N GLU A 202 -2.59 34.33 1.02
CA GLU A 202 -2.45 34.12 2.48
C GLU A 202 -3.29 35.11 3.31
N ALA A 203 -3.51 36.34 2.83
CA ALA A 203 -4.29 37.38 3.49
C ALA A 203 -5.79 37.33 3.13
N SER A 204 -6.14 36.84 1.94
CA SER A 204 -7.54 36.71 1.51
C SER A 204 -8.20 35.37 1.85
N LEU A 205 -7.45 34.38 2.36
CA LEU A 205 -7.97 33.05 2.72
C LEU A 205 -9.06 33.13 3.82
N PRO A 206 -10.33 32.79 3.52
CA PRO A 206 -11.43 32.92 4.47
C PRO A 206 -11.29 31.95 5.65
N GLU A 207 -11.67 32.41 6.84
CA GLU A 207 -11.54 31.61 8.07
C GLU A 207 -12.36 30.30 8.04
N SER A 208 -13.46 30.25 7.27
CA SER A 208 -14.21 29.01 7.02
C SER A 208 -13.38 27.95 6.28
N VAL A 209 -12.53 28.36 5.34
CA VAL A 209 -11.63 27.46 4.60
C VAL A 209 -10.51 26.96 5.51
N VAL A 210 -9.98 27.82 6.38
CA VAL A 210 -8.97 27.43 7.40
C VAL A 210 -9.56 26.41 8.37
N ASN A 211 -10.75 26.66 8.91
CA ASN A 211 -11.42 25.73 9.81
C ASN A 211 -11.72 24.37 9.16
N GLU A 212 -12.20 24.35 7.91
CA GLU A 212 -12.48 23.12 7.17
C GLU A 212 -11.19 22.32 6.88
N ALA A 213 -10.11 23.01 6.52
CA ALA A 213 -8.79 22.40 6.32
C ALA A 213 -8.22 21.80 7.62
N SER A 214 -8.39 22.48 8.75
CA SER A 214 -7.91 22.00 10.06
C SER A 214 -8.60 20.71 10.52
N LEU A 215 -9.83 20.44 10.06
CA LEU A 215 -10.50 19.15 10.32
C LEU A 215 -9.89 17.97 9.54
N LEU A 216 -9.16 18.26 8.46
CA LEU A 216 -8.43 17.25 7.66
C LEU A 216 -6.99 17.03 8.15
N TYR A 217 -6.47 17.89 9.02
CA TYR A 217 -5.07 17.84 9.46
C TYR A 217 -5.00 17.53 10.97
N GLN A 218 -4.75 16.27 11.32
CA GLN A 218 -4.80 15.81 12.73
C GLN A 218 -3.50 16.04 13.54
N ALA A 219 -2.46 16.63 12.95
CA ALA A 219 -1.19 16.85 13.66
C ALA A 219 -1.32 18.04 14.65
N LYS A 220 -1.03 17.77 15.93
CA LYS A 220 -1.51 18.58 17.08
C LYS A 220 -0.82 19.94 17.30
N ASP A 221 0.20 20.28 16.50
CA ASP A 221 1.02 21.50 16.67
C ASP A 221 0.82 22.49 15.52
N HIS A 222 -0.26 23.26 15.55
CA HIS A 222 -0.59 24.25 14.52
C HIS A 222 0.03 25.64 14.80
N ASP A 223 1.05 25.99 14.03
CA ASP A 223 1.30 27.38 13.65
C ASP A 223 0.22 27.78 12.59
N LEU A 224 -0.66 28.72 12.95
CA LEU A 224 -1.76 29.16 12.09
C LEU A 224 -1.27 29.85 10.80
N GLU A 225 -0.17 30.60 10.85
CA GLU A 225 0.39 31.27 9.67
C GLU A 225 1.03 30.24 8.72
N ALA A 226 1.78 29.28 9.28
CA ALA A 226 2.26 28.13 8.51
C ALA A 226 1.10 27.31 7.91
N THR A 227 -0.04 27.22 8.62
CA THR A 227 -1.25 26.52 8.16
C THR A 227 -1.92 27.27 7.00
N ARG A 228 -2.18 28.59 7.12
CA ARG A 228 -2.73 29.42 6.02
C ARG A 228 -1.88 29.31 4.75
N ARG A 229 -0.56 29.49 4.89
CA ARG A 229 0.43 29.35 3.80
C ARG A 229 0.40 27.96 3.16
N ARG A 230 0.26 26.90 3.95
CA ARG A 230 0.18 25.52 3.47
C ARG A 230 -1.11 25.28 2.67
N ILE A 231 -2.25 25.75 3.17
CA ILE A 231 -3.55 25.62 2.50
C ILE A 231 -3.51 26.27 1.11
N VAL A 232 -3.13 27.56 1.03
CA VAL A 232 -3.02 28.31 -0.23
C VAL A 232 -2.13 27.57 -1.21
N ARG A 233 -0.88 27.27 -0.82
CA ARG A 233 0.09 26.60 -1.69
C ARG A 233 -0.32 25.21 -2.15
N SER A 234 -1.16 24.51 -1.38
CA SER A 234 -1.69 23.20 -1.79
C SER A 234 -2.83 23.36 -2.79
N LEU A 235 -3.72 24.33 -2.61
CA LEU A 235 -4.82 24.63 -3.54
C LEU A 235 -4.36 25.19 -4.90
N GLU A 236 -3.11 25.64 -4.98
CA GLU A 236 -2.41 26.00 -6.23
C GLU A 236 -1.94 24.79 -7.07
N GLU A 237 -1.94 23.57 -6.52
CA GLU A 237 -1.49 22.38 -7.26
C GLU A 237 -2.47 21.99 -8.38
N GLN A 238 -1.95 21.32 -9.41
CA GLN A 238 -2.71 21.01 -10.63
C GLN A 238 -3.55 19.72 -10.54
N SER A 239 -3.22 18.82 -9.62
CA SER A 239 -3.91 17.55 -9.41
C SER A 239 -4.17 17.30 -7.93
N PHE A 240 -5.15 16.44 -7.64
CA PHE A 240 -5.46 16.02 -6.27
C PHE A 240 -4.25 15.38 -5.59
N ASP A 241 -3.51 14.51 -6.27
CA ASP A 241 -2.37 13.78 -5.69
C ASP A 241 -1.23 14.73 -5.28
N ARG A 242 -1.04 15.82 -6.03
CA ARG A 242 -0.08 16.88 -5.72
C ARG A 242 -0.57 17.78 -4.60
N PHE A 243 -1.84 18.19 -4.63
CA PHE A 243 -2.49 18.88 -3.51
C PHE A 243 -2.31 18.07 -2.22
N PHE A 244 -2.67 16.79 -2.24
CA PHE A 244 -2.64 15.92 -1.07
C PHE A 244 -1.21 15.77 -0.57
N ALA A 245 -0.25 15.45 -1.45
CA ALA A 245 1.17 15.40 -1.09
C ALA A 245 1.66 16.70 -0.43
N ARG A 246 1.39 17.87 -1.03
CA ARG A 246 1.83 19.16 -0.50
C ARG A 246 1.12 19.55 0.81
N PHE A 247 -0.14 19.15 0.95
CA PHE A 247 -0.98 19.43 2.12
C PHE A 247 -0.56 18.57 3.32
N VAL A 248 -0.38 17.25 3.16
CA VAL A 248 -0.03 16.37 4.28
C VAL A 248 1.46 16.38 4.63
N TYR A 249 2.37 16.60 3.66
CA TYR A 249 3.81 16.48 3.90
C TYR A 249 4.40 17.61 4.76
N PRO A 250 5.01 17.32 5.93
CA PRO A 250 5.68 18.34 6.75
C PRO A 250 6.95 18.85 6.06
N ARG A 251 7.09 20.18 5.94
CA ARG A 251 8.21 20.81 5.19
C ARG A 251 9.57 20.53 5.82
N GLU A 252 9.60 20.28 7.12
CA GLU A 252 10.75 19.85 7.89
C GLU A 252 11.28 18.48 7.47
N CYS A 253 10.44 17.59 6.90
CA CYS A 253 10.87 16.27 6.41
C CYS A 253 11.66 16.34 5.08
N ALA A 254 11.66 17.51 4.41
CA ALA A 254 12.58 17.78 3.32
C ALA A 254 14.02 18.10 3.80
N ARG A 255 14.22 18.36 5.10
CA ARG A 255 15.54 18.67 5.66
C ARG A 255 16.34 17.39 5.86
N ALA A 256 17.61 17.36 5.44
CA ALA A 256 18.48 16.19 5.51
C ALA A 256 18.48 15.45 6.86
N LYS A 257 18.43 16.17 7.99
CA LYS A 257 18.39 15.58 9.35
C LYS A 257 17.13 14.74 9.66
N ASN A 258 16.09 14.84 8.83
CA ASN A 258 14.81 14.14 8.96
C ASN A 258 14.63 13.12 7.81
N ARG A 259 15.72 12.74 7.14
CA ARG A 259 15.74 11.86 5.98
C ARG A 259 16.72 10.71 6.20
N VAL A 260 16.39 9.55 5.66
CA VAL A 260 17.27 8.40 5.55
C VAL A 260 17.91 8.39 4.16
N PHE A 261 19.19 8.06 4.09
CA PHE A 261 19.98 8.04 2.85
C PHE A 261 20.29 6.60 2.46
N PHE A 262 20.17 6.29 1.17
CA PHE A 262 20.47 4.97 0.64
C PHE A 262 21.97 4.87 0.30
N GLU A 263 22.77 4.55 1.31
CA GLU A 263 24.25 4.49 1.28
C GLU A 263 24.85 3.42 0.32
N TYR A 264 23.99 2.70 -0.39
CA TYR A 264 24.34 1.79 -1.48
C TYR A 264 24.07 2.35 -2.88
N GLN A 265 23.58 3.58 -3.05
CA GLN A 265 23.17 4.14 -4.37
C GLN A 265 24.19 3.92 -5.51
N ASN A 266 25.48 4.13 -5.24
CA ASN A 266 26.57 3.95 -6.23
C ASN A 266 27.10 2.50 -6.35
N ARG A 267 26.44 1.53 -5.70
CA ARG A 267 26.85 0.11 -5.61
C ARG A 267 25.65 -0.86 -5.66
N ALA A 268 24.47 -0.37 -6.02
CA ALA A 268 23.25 -1.14 -6.11
C ALA A 268 22.86 -1.31 -7.57
N GLU A 269 22.79 -2.55 -8.04
CA GLU A 269 22.17 -2.88 -9.31
C GLU A 269 20.67 -3.10 -9.08
N PHE A 270 19.83 -2.47 -9.92
CA PHE A 270 18.38 -2.66 -9.87
C PHE A 270 17.97 -3.71 -10.90
N HIS A 271 17.42 -4.82 -10.43
CA HIS A 271 16.96 -5.92 -11.27
C HIS A 271 15.44 -6.01 -11.23
N TYR A 272 14.86 -6.46 -12.36
CA TYR A 272 13.44 -6.70 -12.48
C TYR A 272 13.15 -7.88 -13.41
N TYR A 273 11.99 -8.52 -13.21
CA TYR A 273 11.49 -9.60 -14.05
C TYR A 273 9.97 -9.46 -14.24
N PRO A 274 9.44 -9.55 -15.47
CA PRO A 274 10.15 -9.84 -16.72
C PRO A 274 10.91 -8.62 -17.26
N VAL A 275 12.04 -8.82 -17.94
CA VAL A 275 12.68 -7.72 -18.70
C VAL A 275 11.89 -7.39 -19.97
N LYS A 276 12.07 -6.19 -20.56
CA LYS A 276 11.35 -5.73 -21.77
C LYS A 276 11.42 -6.80 -22.88
N GLY A 277 10.25 -7.27 -23.34
CA GLY A 277 10.12 -8.32 -24.35
C GLY A 277 10.10 -9.78 -23.83
N GLN A 278 10.40 -10.02 -22.55
CA GLN A 278 10.32 -11.34 -21.92
C GLN A 278 8.88 -11.63 -21.44
N LYS A 279 8.48 -12.91 -21.47
CA LYS A 279 7.20 -13.35 -20.89
C LYS A 279 7.36 -13.65 -19.40
N PHE A 280 6.45 -13.13 -18.58
CA PHE A 280 6.26 -13.61 -17.21
C PHE A 280 5.79 -15.07 -17.24
N THR A 281 6.57 -15.98 -16.67
CA THR A 281 6.30 -17.43 -16.63
C THR A 281 6.60 -17.95 -15.24
N TYR A 282 5.86 -18.98 -14.80
CA TYR A 282 6.04 -19.57 -13.47
C TYR A 282 7.49 -20.00 -13.19
N LYS A 283 8.11 -20.70 -14.16
CA LYS A 283 9.51 -21.17 -14.04
C LYS A 283 10.51 -20.02 -13.96
N GLY A 284 10.29 -18.94 -14.71
CA GLY A 284 11.13 -17.75 -14.65
C GLY A 284 10.95 -17.00 -13.32
N MET A 285 9.71 -16.78 -12.89
CA MET A 285 9.36 -16.17 -11.61
C MET A 285 10.05 -16.88 -10.44
N MET A 286 9.91 -18.22 -10.34
CA MET A 286 10.55 -18.99 -9.28
C MET A 286 12.07 -19.02 -9.36
N ARG A 287 12.65 -18.99 -10.56
CA ARG A 287 14.11 -18.89 -10.74
C ARG A 287 14.63 -17.56 -10.22
N GLU A 288 14.03 -16.43 -10.62
CA GLU A 288 14.52 -15.12 -10.18
C GLU A 288 14.30 -14.90 -8.68
N ILE A 289 13.16 -15.34 -8.12
CA ILE A 289 12.93 -15.31 -6.67
C ILE A 289 14.01 -16.12 -5.93
N ARG A 290 14.27 -17.37 -6.34
CA ARG A 290 15.30 -18.20 -5.69
C ARG A 290 16.68 -17.53 -5.78
N ASN A 291 17.09 -17.10 -6.98
CA ASN A 291 18.36 -16.40 -7.21
C ASN A 291 18.53 -15.16 -6.33
N ALA A 292 17.48 -14.34 -6.17
CA ALA A 292 17.53 -13.13 -5.36
C ALA A 292 17.62 -13.46 -3.86
N ILE A 293 16.75 -14.36 -3.36
CA ILE A 293 16.75 -14.79 -1.96
C ILE A 293 18.07 -15.49 -1.59
N ASP A 294 18.66 -16.29 -2.49
CA ASP A 294 19.95 -16.96 -2.27
C ASP A 294 21.12 -15.99 -2.09
N LYS A 295 21.03 -14.79 -2.68
CA LYS A 295 21.98 -13.69 -2.47
C LYS A 295 21.61 -12.79 -1.27
N GLY A 296 20.54 -13.11 -0.56
CA GLY A 296 20.01 -12.30 0.55
C GLY A 296 19.31 -11.02 0.10
N ASN A 297 18.74 -11.00 -1.11
CA ASN A 297 18.04 -9.84 -1.66
C ASN A 297 16.51 -10.08 -1.59
N PRO A 298 15.74 -9.37 -0.74
CA PRO A 298 14.29 -9.49 -0.72
C PRO A 298 13.68 -8.86 -1.99
N VAL A 299 12.59 -9.44 -2.46
CA VAL A 299 11.99 -9.13 -3.77
C VAL A 299 10.65 -8.42 -3.57
N VAL A 300 10.50 -7.19 -4.06
CA VAL A 300 9.15 -6.60 -4.20
C VAL A 300 8.42 -7.29 -5.34
N VAL A 301 7.14 -7.56 -5.14
CA VAL A 301 6.30 -8.19 -6.16
C VAL A 301 5.00 -7.40 -6.33
N GLY A 302 4.64 -7.07 -7.57
CA GLY A 302 3.41 -6.36 -7.91
C GLY A 302 2.28 -7.26 -8.42
N GLY A 303 1.08 -6.68 -8.58
CA GLY A 303 0.03 -7.25 -9.41
C GLY A 303 -0.69 -8.48 -8.86
N ALA A 304 -0.66 -8.71 -7.55
CA ALA A 304 -1.34 -9.84 -6.89
C ALA A 304 -2.85 -9.58 -6.74
N CYS A 305 -3.70 -10.47 -7.25
CA CYS A 305 -5.16 -10.35 -7.11
C CYS A 305 -5.67 -11.08 -5.87
N LEU A 306 -6.10 -10.34 -4.83
CA LEU A 306 -6.52 -10.95 -3.55
C LEU A 306 -7.82 -11.75 -3.61
N LEU A 307 -8.67 -11.50 -4.63
CA LEU A 307 -10.02 -12.07 -4.76
C LEU A 307 -10.03 -13.54 -5.19
N GLY A 308 -8.87 -14.20 -5.27
CA GLY A 308 -8.73 -15.60 -5.66
C GLY A 308 -8.98 -15.89 -7.15
N LEU A 309 -9.41 -14.88 -7.91
CA LEU A 309 -9.75 -14.96 -9.32
C LEU A 309 -8.50 -15.17 -10.18
N LYS A 310 -8.52 -16.19 -11.03
CA LYS A 310 -7.41 -16.55 -11.91
C LYS A 310 -7.52 -15.83 -13.25
N GLY A 311 -6.43 -15.22 -13.71
CA GLY A 311 -6.30 -14.64 -15.06
C GLY A 311 -6.32 -13.11 -15.16
N LYS A 312 -6.51 -12.60 -16.38
CA LYS A 312 -6.21 -11.19 -16.78
C LYS A 312 -7.12 -10.09 -16.18
N LYS A 313 -8.07 -10.42 -15.31
CA LYS A 313 -9.01 -9.45 -14.72
C LYS A 313 -9.14 -9.68 -13.22
N CYS A 314 -8.49 -8.83 -12.43
CA CYS A 314 -8.86 -8.62 -11.04
C CYS A 314 -9.93 -7.50 -11.02
N PRO A 315 -11.16 -7.76 -10.57
CA PRO A 315 -12.23 -6.75 -10.50
C PRO A 315 -12.12 -5.84 -9.27
N GLY A 316 -10.91 -5.62 -8.79
CA GLY A 316 -10.57 -4.82 -7.60
C GLY A 316 -9.08 -4.53 -7.59
N ASP A 317 -8.58 -3.98 -6.49
CA ASP A 317 -7.20 -3.52 -6.39
C ASP A 317 -6.19 -4.67 -6.51
N LEU A 318 -5.09 -4.37 -7.18
CA LEU A 318 -3.92 -5.24 -7.26
C LEU A 318 -2.97 -4.89 -6.14
N HIS A 319 -2.50 -5.90 -5.42
CA HIS A 319 -1.64 -5.71 -4.28
C HIS A 319 -0.17 -5.94 -4.62
N ALA A 320 0.68 -5.21 -3.91
CA ALA A 320 2.10 -5.45 -3.84
C ALA A 320 2.46 -6.08 -2.50
N LEU A 321 3.47 -6.95 -2.52
CA LEU A 321 3.98 -7.69 -1.37
C LEU A 321 5.51 -7.74 -1.45
N ILE A 322 6.15 -8.24 -0.40
CA ILE A 322 7.58 -8.59 -0.41
C ILE A 322 7.71 -10.10 -0.29
N VAL A 323 8.45 -10.74 -1.20
CA VAL A 323 8.92 -12.11 -1.02
C VAL A 323 10.28 -12.07 -0.33
N TYR A 324 10.38 -12.73 0.82
CA TYR A 324 11.61 -12.80 1.62
C TYR A 324 12.07 -14.24 1.93
N GLY A 325 11.42 -15.24 1.35
CA GLY A 325 11.85 -16.63 1.47
C GLY A 325 11.11 -17.58 0.55
N TYR A 326 11.71 -18.75 0.31
CA TYR A 326 11.12 -19.85 -0.45
C TYR A 326 11.38 -21.20 0.25
N ALA A 327 10.59 -22.23 -0.08
CA ALA A 327 10.82 -23.62 0.33
C ALA A 327 10.26 -24.63 -0.66
N THR A 328 10.65 -25.90 -0.51
CA THR A 328 9.96 -27.07 -1.05
C THR A 328 9.09 -27.69 0.05
N LEU A 329 7.81 -27.89 -0.25
CA LEU A 329 6.78 -28.29 0.72
C LEU A 329 6.11 -29.56 0.24
N CYS A 330 6.25 -30.66 0.98
CA CYS A 330 5.71 -31.96 0.55
C CYS A 330 4.61 -32.46 1.49
N ASP A 331 3.48 -32.87 0.91
CA ASP A 331 2.35 -33.46 1.65
C ASP A 331 2.67 -34.89 2.15
N PRO A 332 1.84 -35.49 3.02
CA PRO A 332 2.04 -36.85 3.51
C PRO A 332 1.99 -37.95 2.43
N ALA A 333 1.49 -37.65 1.22
CA ALA A 333 1.48 -38.55 0.08
C ALA A 333 2.74 -38.40 -0.81
N GLY A 334 3.66 -37.49 -0.46
CA GLY A 334 4.90 -37.24 -1.18
C GLY A 334 4.79 -36.24 -2.33
N ASN A 335 3.64 -35.57 -2.52
CA ASN A 335 3.50 -34.53 -3.53
C ASN A 335 4.17 -33.25 -3.04
N CYS A 336 5.17 -32.77 -3.78
CA CYS A 336 5.93 -31.58 -3.43
C CYS A 336 5.52 -30.34 -4.23
N TYR A 337 5.49 -29.19 -3.56
CA TYR A 337 5.09 -27.89 -4.06
C TYR A 337 6.16 -26.84 -3.73
N GLU A 338 6.14 -25.70 -4.42
CA GLU A 338 6.99 -24.56 -4.10
C GLU A 338 6.24 -23.57 -3.22
N GLY A 339 6.84 -23.25 -2.08
CA GLY A 339 6.33 -22.29 -1.10
C GLY A 339 7.06 -20.96 -1.14
N LEU A 340 6.36 -19.89 -0.82
CA LEU A 340 6.90 -18.54 -0.59
C LEU A 340 6.54 -18.04 0.81
N LYS A 341 7.40 -17.16 1.35
CA LYS A 341 7.11 -16.27 2.49
C LYS A 341 6.81 -14.87 1.98
N PHE A 342 5.70 -14.29 2.43
CA PHE A 342 5.26 -12.95 2.08
C PHE A 342 5.29 -12.03 3.29
N GLN A 343 5.64 -10.76 3.04
CA GLN A 343 5.40 -9.65 3.93
C GLN A 343 4.46 -8.64 3.24
N ASN A 344 3.46 -8.17 3.98
CA ASN A 344 2.36 -7.35 3.48
C ASN A 344 2.28 -6.00 4.20
N SER A 345 1.25 -5.21 3.82
CA SER A 345 0.94 -3.90 4.38
C SER A 345 -0.44 -3.84 5.07
N PHE A 346 -0.97 -4.98 5.53
CA PHE A 346 -2.23 -5.13 6.26
C PHE A 346 -2.07 -5.09 7.80
N GLY A 347 -0.86 -4.83 8.28
CA GLY A 347 -0.54 -4.64 9.69
C GLY A 347 -0.25 -5.91 10.51
N PRO A 348 0.09 -5.75 11.81
CA PRO A 348 0.88 -6.74 12.53
C PRO A 348 0.25 -8.12 12.70
N LYS A 349 -1.05 -8.20 12.99
CA LYS A 349 -1.75 -9.49 13.15
C LYS A 349 -1.82 -10.29 11.85
N MET A 350 -1.96 -9.61 10.71
CA MET A 350 -1.94 -10.29 9.41
C MET A 350 -0.53 -10.77 9.09
N GLN A 351 0.50 -9.98 9.43
CA GLN A 351 1.89 -10.41 9.25
C GLN A 351 2.31 -11.55 10.19
N GLU A 352 1.83 -11.58 11.44
CA GLU A 352 2.05 -12.70 12.36
C GLU A 352 1.53 -14.01 11.78
N PHE A 353 0.31 -13.98 11.24
CA PHE A 353 -0.28 -15.10 10.52
C PHE A 353 0.55 -15.52 9.30
N GLU A 354 1.05 -14.58 8.48
CA GLU A 354 1.92 -14.89 7.34
C GLU A 354 3.29 -15.42 7.75
N ARG A 355 3.90 -14.90 8.83
CA ARG A 355 5.15 -15.39 9.41
C ARG A 355 5.05 -16.87 9.78
N ALA A 356 3.89 -17.32 10.29
CA ALA A 356 3.67 -18.72 10.64
C ALA A 356 3.49 -19.65 9.42
N ASN A 357 2.96 -19.17 8.30
CA ASN A 357 2.48 -20.01 7.19
C ASN A 357 3.40 -19.99 5.95
N TRP A 358 3.33 -21.02 5.11
CA TRP A 358 3.90 -20.98 3.76
C TRP A 358 2.79 -20.94 2.70
N PHE A 359 3.07 -20.27 1.59
CA PHE A 359 2.06 -19.97 0.57
C PHE A 359 2.42 -20.53 -0.81
N SER A 360 1.43 -21.03 -1.52
CA SER A 360 1.62 -21.63 -2.86
C SER A 360 2.09 -20.62 -3.90
N ALA A 361 3.35 -20.78 -4.32
CA ALA A 361 3.93 -19.99 -5.42
C ALA A 361 3.12 -20.13 -6.72
N LYS A 362 2.56 -21.32 -6.96
CA LYS A 362 1.80 -21.64 -8.17
C LYS A 362 0.45 -20.93 -8.22
N GLU A 363 -0.21 -20.79 -7.07
CA GLU A 363 -1.47 -20.07 -6.97
C GLU A 363 -1.24 -18.56 -7.01
N TYR A 364 -0.23 -18.05 -6.27
CA TYR A 364 0.25 -16.68 -6.41
C TYR A 364 0.50 -16.30 -7.87
N TYR A 365 1.24 -17.12 -8.62
CA TYR A 365 1.47 -16.91 -10.06
C TYR A 365 0.17 -16.92 -10.89
N ALA A 366 -0.77 -17.83 -10.59
CA ALA A 366 -2.04 -17.93 -11.30
C ALA A 366 -3.00 -16.74 -11.05
N GLN A 367 -2.78 -16.01 -9.96
CA GLN A 367 -3.54 -14.83 -9.53
C GLN A 367 -2.74 -13.51 -9.72
N SER A 368 -1.55 -13.59 -10.33
CA SER A 368 -0.73 -12.44 -10.72
C SER A 368 -1.12 -11.93 -12.11
N ILE A 369 -1.12 -10.61 -12.34
CA ILE A 369 -1.39 -10.01 -13.66
C ILE A 369 -0.08 -9.62 -14.37
N PRO A 370 0.36 -10.35 -15.43
CA PRO A 370 1.71 -10.22 -16.01
C PRO A 370 2.20 -8.82 -16.42
N SER A 371 1.32 -7.88 -16.77
CA SER A 371 1.70 -6.51 -17.16
C SER A 371 1.74 -5.52 -15.99
N LYS A 372 1.48 -6.00 -14.77
CA LYS A 372 1.55 -5.26 -13.50
C LYS A 372 2.25 -6.08 -12.39
N SER A 373 2.72 -7.29 -12.73
CA SER A 373 3.42 -8.22 -11.84
C SER A 373 4.90 -8.25 -12.16
N ASP A 374 5.53 -7.12 -11.90
CA ASP A 374 6.97 -7.01 -11.86
C ASP A 374 7.46 -7.62 -10.54
N LEU A 375 8.42 -8.53 -10.63
CA LEU A 375 9.36 -8.78 -9.54
C LEU A 375 10.46 -7.72 -9.64
N ALA A 376 10.92 -7.15 -8.53
CA ALA A 376 12.14 -6.35 -8.53
C ALA A 376 12.92 -6.51 -7.23
N TRP A 377 14.24 -6.37 -7.32
CA TRP A 377 15.15 -6.40 -6.18
C TRP A 377 16.38 -5.55 -6.46
N LEU A 378 17.09 -5.21 -5.39
CA LEU A 378 18.41 -4.59 -5.47
C LEU A 378 19.44 -5.69 -5.24
N GLU A 379 20.50 -5.72 -6.04
CA GLU A 379 21.70 -6.50 -5.75
C GLU A 379 22.82 -5.54 -5.37
N ILE A 380 23.49 -5.79 -4.25
CA ILE A 380 24.50 -4.87 -3.71
C ILE A 380 25.88 -5.42 -4.01
N GLU A 381 26.71 -4.65 -4.69
CA GLU A 381 28.14 -4.96 -4.81
C GLU A 381 28.81 -4.77 -3.44
N GLU A 382 29.04 -5.89 -2.76
CA GLU A 382 29.97 -5.93 -1.63
C GLU A 382 31.36 -5.59 -2.14
N LYS A 383 31.99 -4.56 -1.57
CA LYS A 383 33.36 -4.15 -1.95
C LYS A 383 34.26 -5.38 -1.89
N ARG A 384 34.84 -5.77 -3.04
CA ARG A 384 35.92 -6.74 -3.09
C ARG A 384 37.01 -6.27 -2.11
N LYS A 385 37.28 -7.11 -1.10
CA LYS A 385 38.29 -6.85 -0.08
C LYS A 385 39.70 -6.91 -0.66
#